data_AF-N4V2J2-F1
#
_entry.id   AF-N4V2J2-F1
#
_cell.length_a   1.000
_cell.length_b   1.000
_cell.length_c   1.000
_cell.angle_alpha   90.00
_cell.angle_beta   90.00
_cell.angle_gamma   90.00
#
_symmetry.space_group_name_H-M   'P 1'
#
loop_
_entity.id
_entity.type
_entity.pdbx_description
1 polymer ?
#
loop_
_entity_poly.entity_id
_entity_poly.type
_entity_poly.pdbx_seq_one_letter_code
_entity_poly.pdbx_strand_id
1 'polypeptide(L)'
;MATVSATTITEPRTLQLRAETSVDYGKEKYKYEDYLPHFTPGLQPPLEEFKHVDVASRADPEKKALLQAPGVTYAEITPAIGTEIHGLQLSQLNAAQLDELTLLAAERGLVLFKDQDFADIGPERQKKYGDHFGPLHVHQMGGQIRDYPELLPIYRDFT
;
A
#
# COMPACT_ATOMS: atom_id res chain seq x y z
N MET A 1 -53.36 -4.31 20.81
CA MET A 1 -52.31 -3.65 20.01
C MET A 1 -50.98 -4.20 20.47
N ALA A 2 -50.28 -4.95 19.62
CA ALA A 2 -48.97 -5.52 19.96
C ALA A 2 -47.87 -4.56 19.49
N THR A 3 -47.09 -4.05 20.45
CA THR A 3 -45.97 -3.16 20.19
C THR A 3 -44.80 -3.99 19.71
N VAL A 4 -44.42 -3.84 18.43
CA VAL A 4 -43.20 -4.45 17.88
C VAL A 4 -42.04 -3.52 18.21
N SER A 5 -41.18 -3.93 19.14
CA SER A 5 -39.89 -3.26 19.33
C SER A 5 -38.98 -3.65 18.16
N ALA A 6 -38.64 -2.69 17.32
CA ALA A 6 -37.64 -2.88 16.28
C ALA A 6 -36.25 -2.89 16.94
N THR A 7 -35.62 -4.06 16.98
CA THR A 7 -34.21 -4.19 17.31
C THR A 7 -33.40 -3.60 16.16
N THR A 8 -32.79 -2.44 16.36
CA THR A 8 -31.79 -1.90 15.45
C THR A 8 -30.57 -2.82 15.49
N ILE A 9 -30.41 -3.66 14.47
CA ILE A 9 -29.21 -4.47 14.28
C ILE A 9 -28.10 -3.48 13.90
N THR A 10 -27.28 -3.12 14.88
CA THR A 10 -26.03 -2.41 14.61
C THR A 10 -25.12 -3.42 13.91
N GLU A 11 -24.60 -3.08 12.73
CA GLU A 11 -23.65 -3.97 12.05
C GLU A 11 -22.54 -4.38 13.02
N PRO A 12 -22.13 -5.66 13.04
CA PRO A 12 -21.08 -6.12 13.93
C PRO A 12 -19.80 -5.36 13.59
N ARG A 13 -19.47 -4.33 14.38
CA ARG A 13 -18.22 -3.61 14.22
C ARG A 13 -17.10 -4.59 14.52
N THR A 14 -16.33 -4.95 13.50
CA THR A 14 -15.19 -5.83 13.67
C THR A 14 -14.22 -5.18 14.64
N LEU A 15 -13.93 -5.86 15.75
CA LEU A 15 -13.09 -5.34 16.81
C LEU A 15 -11.63 -5.27 16.31
N GLN A 16 -11.10 -4.05 16.22
CA GLN A 16 -9.69 -3.82 15.87
C GLN A 16 -8.91 -3.52 17.15
N LEU A 17 -8.03 -4.44 17.54
CA LEU A 17 -7.24 -4.36 18.78
C LEU A 17 -5.86 -3.80 18.47
N ARG A 18 -5.50 -2.66 19.07
CA ARG A 18 -4.14 -2.12 18.94
C ARG A 18 -3.12 -3.09 19.54
N ALA A 19 -2.01 -3.31 18.84
CA ALA A 19 -0.88 -4.09 19.34
C ALA A 19 -0.24 -3.43 20.57
N GLU A 20 0.27 -4.24 21.49
CA GLU A 20 1.09 -3.74 22.59
C GLU A 20 2.41 -3.18 22.05
N THR A 21 2.79 -2.00 22.55
CA THR A 21 4.03 -1.30 22.20
C THR A 21 4.83 -1.07 23.48
N SER A 22 6.17 -1.02 23.37
CA SER A 22 7.05 -0.75 24.53
C SER A 22 6.89 0.69 25.03
N VAL A 23 6.59 1.60 24.09
CA VAL A 23 6.30 3.02 24.34
C VAL A 23 4.78 3.24 24.40
N ASP A 24 4.33 4.05 25.36
CA ASP A 24 2.95 4.52 25.42
C ASP A 24 2.74 5.71 24.48
N TYR A 25 2.45 5.42 23.21
CA TYR A 25 2.13 6.46 22.22
C TYR A 25 0.78 7.17 22.46
N GLY A 26 0.04 6.84 23.54
CA GLY A 26 -1.05 7.70 24.02
C GLY A 26 -0.54 8.93 24.77
N LYS A 27 0.72 8.90 25.23
CA LYS A 27 1.40 10.00 25.93
C LYS A 27 2.52 10.62 25.11
N GLU A 28 3.23 9.81 24.34
CA GLU A 28 4.31 10.26 23.46
C GLU A 28 3.83 10.38 22.02
N LYS A 29 3.93 11.58 21.45
CA LYS A 29 3.51 11.84 20.08
C LYS A 29 4.46 11.16 19.10
N TYR A 30 3.96 10.19 18.34
CA TYR A 30 4.69 9.53 17.27
C TYR A 30 4.18 10.01 15.91
N LYS A 31 5.09 10.37 15.00
CA LYS A 31 4.74 10.89 13.67
C LYS A 31 3.82 9.94 12.89
N TYR A 32 4.02 8.63 13.06
CA TYR A 32 3.27 7.59 12.34
C TYR A 32 2.36 6.79 13.28
N GLU A 33 1.71 7.46 14.25
CA GLU A 33 0.79 6.81 15.20
C GLU A 33 -0.36 6.05 14.52
N ASP A 34 -0.83 6.55 13.38
CA ASP A 34 -1.87 5.89 12.57
C ASP A 34 -1.40 4.56 11.96
N TYR A 35 -0.08 4.36 11.81
CA TYR A 35 0.53 3.15 11.25
C TYR A 35 0.82 2.09 12.31
N LEU A 36 0.49 2.34 13.58
CA LEU A 36 0.68 1.35 14.64
C LEU A 36 -0.21 0.12 14.38
N PRO A 37 0.35 -1.09 14.55
CA PRO A 37 -0.35 -2.30 14.16
C PRO A 37 -1.62 -2.53 14.99
N HIS A 38 -2.69 -2.92 14.31
CA HIS A 38 -3.95 -3.39 14.87
C HIS A 38 -4.20 -4.83 14.42
N PHE A 39 -4.83 -5.62 15.28
CA PHE A 39 -5.23 -6.99 15.00
C PHE A 39 -6.75 -7.07 14.94
N THR A 40 -7.24 -7.70 13.89
CA THR A 40 -8.66 -7.97 13.69
C THR A 40 -8.88 -9.47 13.89
N PRO A 41 -9.37 -9.92 15.07
CA PRO A 41 -9.56 -11.34 15.32
C PRO A 41 -10.60 -11.93 14.35
N GLY A 42 -10.27 -13.07 13.75
CA GLY A 42 -11.17 -13.77 12.84
C GLY A 42 -10.44 -14.39 11.67
N LEU A 43 -11.20 -15.08 10.82
CA LEU A 43 -10.73 -15.59 9.55
C LEU A 43 -11.09 -14.59 8.45
N GLN A 44 -10.13 -14.30 7.58
CA GLN A 44 -10.42 -13.60 6.33
C GLN A 44 -11.31 -14.48 5.45
N PRO A 45 -12.24 -13.89 4.68
CA PRO A 45 -13.04 -14.66 3.74
C PRO A 45 -12.15 -15.38 2.73
N PRO A 46 -12.61 -16.51 2.17
CA PRO A 46 -11.91 -17.17 1.07
C PRO A 46 -11.66 -16.21 -0.09
N LEU A 47 -10.52 -16.35 -0.76
CA LEU A 47 -10.21 -15.56 -1.96
C LEU A 47 -11.15 -15.97 -3.10
N GLU A 48 -11.63 -14.97 -3.83
CA GLU A 48 -12.40 -15.17 -5.05
C GLU A 48 -11.46 -15.19 -6.26
N GLU A 49 -11.76 -16.06 -7.22
CA GLU A 49 -11.06 -16.03 -8.51
C GLU A 49 -11.34 -14.70 -9.21
N PHE A 50 -10.29 -14.08 -9.75
CA PHE A 50 -10.42 -12.90 -10.59
C PHE A 50 -9.57 -13.05 -11.83
N LYS A 51 -10.02 -12.44 -12.93
CA LYS A 51 -9.24 -12.39 -14.16
C LYS A 51 -8.16 -11.32 -14.01
N HIS A 52 -6.92 -11.75 -13.83
CA HIS A 52 -5.79 -10.83 -13.82
C HIS A 52 -5.47 -10.34 -15.24
N VAL A 53 -5.29 -9.03 -15.37
CA VAL A 53 -4.76 -8.38 -16.57
C VAL A 53 -3.53 -7.61 -16.12
N ASP A 54 -2.38 -7.98 -16.67
CA ASP A 54 -1.10 -7.37 -16.30
C ASP A 54 -1.12 -5.88 -16.66
N VAL A 55 -0.82 -5.03 -15.69
CA VAL A 55 -0.77 -3.57 -15.86
C VAL A 55 0.31 -3.14 -16.85
N ALA A 56 1.43 -3.86 -16.92
CA ALA A 56 2.50 -3.61 -17.88
C ALA A 56 2.04 -3.75 -19.34
N SER A 57 0.98 -4.53 -19.60
CA SER A 57 0.44 -4.71 -20.95
C SER A 57 -0.15 -3.43 -21.56
N ARG A 58 -0.45 -2.42 -20.73
CA ARG A 58 -0.99 -1.12 -21.14
C ARG A 58 0.10 -0.05 -21.35
N ALA A 59 1.32 -0.32 -20.89
CA ALA A 59 2.41 0.65 -20.89
C ALA A 59 2.92 0.95 -22.30
N ASP A 60 3.47 2.15 -22.50
CA ASP A 60 4.32 2.44 -23.66
C ASP A 60 5.60 1.59 -23.54
N PRO A 61 5.96 0.77 -24.55
CA PRO A 61 7.21 0.00 -24.54
C PRO A 61 8.45 0.87 -24.29
N GLU A 62 8.44 2.12 -24.78
CA GLU A 62 9.53 3.08 -24.61
C GLU A 62 9.50 3.82 -23.26
N LYS A 63 8.46 3.62 -22.44
CA LYS A 63 8.31 4.16 -21.08
C LYS A 63 8.53 5.68 -21.02
N LYS A 64 7.99 6.39 -22.01
CA LYS A 64 8.27 7.82 -22.23
C LYS A 64 7.72 8.69 -21.12
N ALA A 65 6.52 8.42 -20.63
CA ALA A 65 5.90 9.23 -19.59
C ALA A 65 6.69 9.18 -18.27
N LEU A 66 7.40 8.09 -18.00
CA LEU A 66 8.21 7.85 -16.82
C LEU A 66 9.66 8.29 -17.05
N LEU A 67 10.35 7.75 -18.06
CA LEU A 67 11.80 7.92 -18.24
C LEU A 67 12.19 9.23 -18.93
N GLN A 68 11.28 9.84 -19.70
CA GLN A 68 11.51 11.13 -20.36
C GLN A 68 10.79 12.28 -19.66
N ALA A 69 10.23 12.05 -18.47
CA ALA A 69 9.65 13.12 -17.68
C ALA A 69 10.70 14.19 -17.34
N PRO A 70 10.31 15.47 -17.27
CA PRO A 70 11.24 16.57 -17.00
C PRO A 70 11.98 16.37 -15.67
N GLY A 71 13.31 16.47 -15.71
CA GLY A 71 14.16 16.34 -14.53
C GLY A 71 14.40 14.91 -14.04
N VAL A 72 13.93 13.90 -14.79
CA VAL A 72 14.16 12.49 -14.46
C VAL A 72 15.51 12.03 -14.97
N THR A 73 16.23 11.30 -14.12
CA THR A 73 17.45 10.57 -14.47
C THR A 73 17.37 9.18 -13.87
N TYR A 74 17.99 8.20 -14.52
CA TYR A 74 18.00 6.83 -14.02
C TYR A 74 19.34 6.14 -14.31
N ALA A 75 19.67 5.14 -13.49
CA ALA A 75 20.88 4.34 -13.61
C ALA A 75 20.60 2.87 -13.34
N GLU A 76 21.29 1.98 -14.02
CA GLU A 76 21.23 0.54 -13.72
C GLU A 76 22.00 0.24 -12.44
N ILE A 77 21.41 -0.55 -11.53
CA ILE A 77 22.08 -0.99 -10.30
C ILE A 77 23.06 -2.13 -10.63
N THR A 78 22.60 -3.10 -11.42
CA THR A 78 23.42 -4.15 -12.01
C THR A 78 23.02 -4.38 -13.47
N PRO A 79 23.85 -5.03 -14.30
CA PRO A 79 23.47 -5.28 -15.70
C PRO A 79 22.16 -6.06 -15.85
N ALA A 80 21.90 -7.05 -14.99
CA ALA A 80 20.74 -7.93 -15.12
C ALA A 80 19.50 -7.45 -14.35
N ILE A 81 19.69 -6.83 -13.19
CA ILE A 81 18.61 -6.50 -12.26
C ILE A 81 18.80 -5.10 -11.69
N GLY A 82 17.70 -4.37 -11.54
CA GLY A 82 17.68 -3.12 -10.81
C GLY A 82 17.88 -1.89 -11.68
N THR A 83 17.01 -0.92 -11.48
CA THR A 83 17.12 0.44 -12.01
C THR A 83 16.79 1.43 -10.91
N GLU A 84 17.68 2.37 -10.65
CA GLU A 84 17.45 3.49 -9.73
C GLU A 84 16.93 4.70 -10.53
N ILE A 85 15.83 5.32 -10.07
CA ILE A 85 15.21 6.51 -10.68
C ILE A 85 15.26 7.67 -9.71
N HIS A 86 15.64 8.84 -10.22
CA HIS A 86 15.62 10.12 -9.52
C HIS A 86 14.71 11.13 -10.21
N GLY A 87 14.22 12.11 -9.45
CA GLY A 87 13.41 13.22 -9.99
C GLY A 87 11.91 12.96 -10.02
N LEU A 88 11.44 11.81 -9.51
CA LEU A 88 10.03 11.46 -9.39
C LEU A 88 9.63 11.17 -7.94
N GLN A 89 8.39 11.50 -7.61
CA GLN A 89 7.73 11.07 -6.38
C GLN A 89 6.67 10.03 -6.73
N LEU A 90 6.74 8.84 -6.11
CA LEU A 90 5.76 7.77 -6.30
C LEU A 90 4.33 8.25 -6.02
N SER A 91 4.17 9.16 -5.06
CA SER A 91 2.90 9.76 -4.69
C SER A 91 2.25 10.66 -5.76
N GLN A 92 3.02 11.07 -6.77
CA GLN A 92 2.61 12.00 -7.82
C GLN A 92 2.53 11.34 -9.20
N LEU A 93 2.86 10.06 -9.31
CA LEU A 93 2.77 9.36 -10.59
C LEU A 93 1.32 9.28 -11.07
N ASN A 94 1.13 9.61 -12.34
CA ASN A 94 -0.15 9.41 -13.01
C ASN A 94 -0.31 7.96 -13.49
N ALA A 95 -1.51 7.60 -13.97
CA ALA A 95 -1.83 6.25 -14.40
C ALA A 95 -0.87 5.71 -15.50
N ALA A 96 -0.48 6.54 -16.48
CA ALA A 96 0.42 6.12 -17.54
C ALA A 96 1.84 5.85 -16.99
N GLN A 97 2.32 6.70 -16.07
CA GLN A 97 3.60 6.50 -15.41
C GLN A 97 3.62 5.25 -14.52
N LEU A 98 2.50 4.92 -13.85
CA LEU A 98 2.37 3.69 -13.06
C LEU A 98 2.34 2.43 -13.95
N ASP A 99 1.68 2.51 -15.11
CA ASP A 99 1.71 1.42 -16.10
C ASP A 99 3.15 1.19 -16.61
N GLU A 100 3.85 2.26 -16.99
CA GLU A 100 5.25 2.20 -17.43
C GLU A 100 6.23 1.76 -16.33
N LEU A 101 5.98 2.16 -15.08
CA LEU A 101 6.73 1.68 -13.91
C LEU A 101 6.56 0.16 -13.75
N THR A 102 5.35 -0.36 -13.95
CA THR A 102 5.09 -1.80 -13.90
C THR A 102 5.90 -2.53 -14.98
N LEU A 103 5.90 -2.02 -16.21
CA LEU A 103 6.68 -2.60 -17.30
C LEU A 103 8.19 -2.58 -16.99
N LEU A 104 8.70 -1.46 -16.46
CA LEU A 104 10.11 -1.38 -16.06
C LEU A 104 10.45 -2.39 -14.96
N ALA A 105 9.58 -2.53 -13.96
CA ALA A 105 9.76 -3.51 -12.89
C ALA A 105 9.71 -4.94 -13.41
N ALA A 106 8.85 -5.25 -14.38
CA ALA A 106 8.80 -6.56 -15.04
C ALA A 106 10.09 -6.88 -15.81
N GLU A 107 10.68 -5.89 -16.49
CA GLU A 107 11.92 -6.06 -17.26
C GLU A 107 13.18 -6.11 -16.38
N ARG A 108 13.20 -5.33 -15.28
CA ARG A 108 14.40 -5.09 -14.47
C ARG A 108 14.37 -5.80 -13.11
N GLY A 109 13.25 -6.39 -12.71
CA GLY A 109 13.04 -7.08 -11.44
C GLY A 109 12.99 -6.17 -10.20
N LEU A 110 13.67 -5.02 -10.21
CA LEU A 110 13.72 -4.05 -9.13
C LEU A 110 13.77 -2.64 -9.70
N VAL A 111 12.95 -1.75 -9.15
CA VAL A 111 13.04 -0.31 -9.42
C VAL A 111 13.14 0.41 -8.07
N LEU A 112 14.15 1.26 -7.91
CA LEU A 112 14.44 1.97 -6.67
C LEU A 112 14.22 3.46 -6.85
N PHE A 113 13.55 4.08 -5.89
CA PHE A 113 13.37 5.52 -5.80
C PHE A 113 13.93 6.01 -4.47
N LYS A 114 14.71 7.08 -4.49
CA LYS A 114 15.24 7.73 -3.27
C LYS A 114 14.45 8.99 -2.95
N ASP A 115 14.58 9.47 -1.72
CA ASP A 115 14.03 10.76 -1.26
C ASP A 115 12.51 10.89 -1.50
N GLN A 116 11.77 9.85 -1.09
CA GLN A 116 10.34 9.74 -1.32
C GLN A 116 9.51 10.29 -0.16
N ASP A 117 8.48 11.07 -0.48
CA ASP A 117 7.44 11.49 0.46
C ASP A 117 6.39 10.40 0.73
N PHE A 118 6.53 9.23 0.10
CA PHE A 118 5.54 8.16 0.08
C PHE A 118 5.16 7.65 1.48
N ALA A 119 6.06 7.70 2.46
CA ALA A 119 5.75 7.36 3.85
C ALA A 119 4.78 8.35 4.53
N ASP A 120 4.71 9.59 4.02
CA ASP A 120 3.98 10.71 4.63
C ASP A 120 2.63 11.00 3.95
N ILE A 121 2.26 10.27 2.89
CA ILE A 121 1.02 10.53 2.13
C ILE A 121 -0.25 9.97 2.77
N GLY A 122 -0.10 9.20 3.85
CA GLY A 122 -1.20 8.57 4.58
C GLY A 122 -1.69 7.25 3.95
N PRO A 123 -2.35 6.40 4.75
CA PRO A 123 -2.72 5.05 4.36
C PRO A 123 -3.74 5.02 3.22
N GLU A 124 -4.67 5.97 3.14
CA GLU A 124 -5.64 6.06 2.04
C GLU A 124 -4.96 6.20 0.67
N ARG A 125 -3.98 7.10 0.57
CA ARG A 125 -3.27 7.33 -0.69
C ARG A 125 -2.34 6.17 -1.04
N GLN A 126 -1.73 5.52 -0.05
CA GLN A 126 -0.92 4.32 -0.26
C GLN A 126 -1.78 3.15 -0.74
N LYS A 127 -2.97 2.94 -0.15
CA LYS A 127 -3.95 1.96 -0.61
C LYS A 127 -4.34 2.22 -2.07
N LYS A 128 -4.71 3.47 -2.39
CA LYS A 128 -5.06 3.87 -3.76
C LYS A 128 -3.92 3.65 -4.76
N TYR A 129 -2.68 3.90 -4.34
CA TYR A 129 -1.50 3.61 -5.16
C TYR A 129 -1.39 2.10 -5.44
N GLY A 130 -1.56 1.26 -4.42
CA GLY A 130 -1.54 -0.20 -4.56
C GLY A 130 -2.68 -0.74 -5.44
N ASP A 131 -3.89 -0.18 -5.29
CA ASP A 131 -5.09 -0.57 -6.06
C ASP A 131 -4.88 -0.42 -7.60
N HIS A 132 -3.93 0.41 -8.04
CA HIS A 132 -3.61 0.56 -9.46
C HIS A 132 -3.09 -0.73 -10.10
N PHE A 133 -2.37 -1.55 -9.32
CA PHE A 133 -1.71 -2.77 -9.80
C PHE A 133 -2.63 -4.00 -9.78
N GLY A 134 -3.79 -3.91 -9.13
CA GLY A 134 -4.77 -4.98 -9.04
C GLY A 134 -5.46 -5.05 -7.67
N PRO A 135 -6.31 -6.06 -7.44
CA PRO A 135 -6.97 -6.27 -6.17
C PRO A 135 -5.96 -6.44 -5.03
N LEU A 136 -6.11 -5.66 -3.97
CA LEU A 136 -5.25 -5.74 -2.80
C LEU A 136 -5.60 -6.94 -1.93
N HIS A 137 -4.59 -7.72 -1.57
CA HIS A 137 -4.73 -8.87 -0.69
C HIS A 137 -4.66 -8.46 0.79
N VAL A 138 -5.63 -8.91 1.59
CA VAL A 138 -5.58 -8.81 3.05
C VAL A 138 -4.80 -10.00 3.61
N HIS A 139 -3.57 -9.76 4.04
CA HIS A 139 -2.70 -10.80 4.58
C HIS A 139 -3.23 -11.35 5.91
N GLN A 140 -3.27 -12.68 6.06
CA GLN A 140 -3.84 -13.34 7.24
C GLN A 140 -2.97 -13.22 8.50
N MET A 141 -1.66 -13.03 8.33
CA MET A 141 -0.69 -13.00 9.43
C MET A 141 -0.08 -11.61 9.60
N GLY A 142 0.00 -11.12 10.84
CA GLY A 142 0.58 -9.81 11.16
C GLY A 142 -0.48 -8.77 11.53
N GLY A 143 0.00 -7.62 12.01
CA GLY A 143 -0.86 -6.47 12.28
C GLY A 143 -1.21 -5.74 10.99
N GLN A 144 -2.31 -5.01 11.01
CA GLN A 144 -2.81 -4.16 9.92
C GLN A 144 -2.83 -2.70 10.39
N ILE A 145 -2.94 -1.76 9.46
CA ILE A 145 -3.26 -0.38 9.80
C ILE A 145 -4.75 -0.30 10.17
N ARG A 146 -5.11 0.49 11.19
CA ARG A 146 -6.50 0.68 11.60
C ARG A 146 -7.34 1.13 10.41
N ASP A 147 -8.45 0.46 10.14
CA ASP A 147 -9.36 0.75 9.03
C ASP A 147 -8.78 0.56 7.61
N TYR A 148 -7.54 0.07 7.47
CA TYR A 148 -6.88 -0.27 6.19
C TYR A 148 -6.27 -1.67 6.25
N PRO A 149 -7.10 -2.73 6.22
CA PRO A 149 -6.67 -4.11 6.42
C PRO A 149 -5.68 -4.64 5.35
N GLU A 150 -5.64 -3.99 4.18
CA GLU A 150 -4.72 -4.33 3.08
C GLU A 150 -3.29 -3.85 3.32
N LEU A 151 -3.08 -2.96 4.28
CA LEU A 151 -1.79 -2.39 4.59
C LEU A 151 -1.20 -3.06 5.83
N LEU A 152 -0.07 -3.74 5.64
CA LEU A 152 0.67 -4.41 6.70
C LEU A 152 1.89 -3.55 7.08
N PRO A 153 1.89 -2.88 8.26
CA PRO A 153 3.04 -2.13 8.70
C PRO A 153 4.14 -3.07 9.20
N ILE A 154 5.35 -2.90 8.65
CA ILE A 154 6.56 -3.51 9.24
C ILE A 154 7.05 -2.57 10.35
N TYR A 155 6.47 -2.73 11.53
CA TYR A 155 6.81 -1.96 12.71
C TYR A 155 7.71 -2.79 13.64
N ARG A 156 8.82 -2.18 14.07
CA ARG A 156 9.69 -2.74 15.11
C ARG A 156 9.78 -1.74 16.23
N ASP A 157 9.33 -2.17 17.40
CA ASP A 157 9.58 -1.48 18.66
C ASP A 157 10.95 -1.95 19.19
N PHE A 158 11.81 -1.02 19.56
CA PHE A 158 13.09 -1.36 20.19
C PHE A 158 12.89 -1.34 21.70
N THR A 159 12.96 -2.52 22.32
CA THR A 159 13.58 -2.65 23.64
C THR A 159 15.08 -2.74 23.50
#